data_AF-A0A3S3QWG9-F1
#
_entry.id   AF-A0A3S3QWG9-F1
#
_cell.length_a   1.000
_cell.length_b   1.000
_cell.length_c   1.000
_cell.angle_alpha   90.00
_cell.angle_beta   90.00
_cell.angle_gamma   90.00
#
_symmetry.space_group_name_H-M   'P 1'
#
loop_
_entity.id
_entity.type
_entity.pdbx_description
1 polymer ?
#
loop_
_entity_poly.entity_id
_entity_poly.type
_entity_poly.pdbx_seq_one_letter_code
_entity_poly.pdbx_strand_id
1 'polypeptide(L)'
;MAMRAARGISFLVLLFFAFSGVAQAAEARRIVTTDNSDYFGFDLRSDQNVSLDQCKTTCLGDPACRAFTYNTKAKWCFLKSDYNQLRPFNGAIAGKVANVDGDPDIGAPPELGFFPSWMADQAQQYRNKLTDPAYDRPTEGLAALQAAAEQAQLTGDHRLAMQKYEAAATVLPDDGHLWLELAR
;
A
#
# COMPACT_ATOMS: atom_id res chain seq x y z
N MET A 1 -2.60 -59.35 -32.48
CA MET A 1 -3.08 -58.98 -31.13
C MET A 1 -1.95 -58.26 -30.41
N ALA A 2 -1.78 -56.95 -30.61
CA ALA A 2 -2.45 -55.82 -29.93
C ALA A 2 -1.80 -55.42 -28.58
N MET A 3 -0.93 -54.41 -28.69
CA MET A 3 -0.64 -53.30 -27.76
C MET A 3 -0.53 -53.57 -26.25
N ARG A 4 0.71 -53.66 -25.72
CA ARG A 4 1.01 -53.43 -24.29
C ARG A 4 2.42 -52.85 -24.07
N ALA A 5 2.69 -51.62 -24.52
CA ALA A 5 3.92 -50.91 -24.15
C ALA A 5 3.81 -49.38 -24.13
N ALA A 6 2.60 -48.81 -24.27
CA ALA A 6 2.41 -47.36 -24.40
C ALA A 6 1.79 -46.68 -23.17
N ARG A 7 1.55 -47.40 -22.06
CA ARG A 7 0.82 -46.86 -20.89
C ARG A 7 1.69 -46.30 -19.76
N GLY A 8 3.00 -46.58 -19.76
CA GLY A 8 3.92 -46.09 -18.71
C GLY A 8 4.49 -44.70 -18.97
N ILE A 9 4.64 -44.31 -20.23
CA ILE A 9 5.26 -43.03 -20.63
C ILE A 9 4.26 -41.87 -20.45
N SER A 10 2.95 -42.09 -20.67
CA SER A 10 1.93 -41.05 -20.50
C SER A 10 1.73 -40.57 -19.06
N PHE A 11 1.95 -41.43 -18.05
CA PHE A 11 1.83 -41.02 -16.64
C PHE A 11 3.01 -40.16 -16.17
N LEU A 12 4.21 -40.42 -16.68
CA LEU A 12 5.42 -39.63 -16.37
C LEU A 12 5.38 -38.22 -16.99
N VAL A 13 4.78 -38.08 -18.18
CA VAL A 13 4.60 -36.77 -18.83
C VAL A 13 3.54 -35.90 -18.12
N LEU A 14 2.47 -36.51 -17.59
CA LEU A 14 1.44 -35.81 -16.81
C LEU A 14 1.94 -35.33 -15.43
N LEU A 15 2.86 -36.06 -14.80
CA LEU A 15 3.49 -35.65 -13.53
C LEU A 15 4.52 -34.51 -13.71
N PHE A 16 5.17 -34.42 -14.87
CA PHE A 16 6.11 -33.33 -15.16
C PHE A 16 5.43 -31.99 -15.46
N PHE A 17 4.20 -32.00 -16.01
CA PHE A 17 3.45 -30.77 -16.29
C PHE A 17 2.79 -30.13 -15.05
N ALA A 18 2.65 -30.89 -13.96
CA ALA A 18 2.10 -30.38 -12.70
C ALA A 18 3.11 -29.57 -11.85
N PHE A 19 4.39 -29.56 -12.24
CA PHE A 19 5.47 -28.87 -11.52
C PHE A 19 5.97 -27.60 -12.23
N SER A 20 5.29 -27.16 -13.29
CA SER A 20 5.50 -25.84 -13.88
C SER A 20 5.07 -24.80 -12.84
N GLY A 21 6.05 -24.38 -12.03
CA GLY A 21 5.86 -23.46 -10.92
C GLY A 21 5.07 -22.23 -11.35
N VAL A 22 4.04 -21.91 -10.57
CA VAL A 22 3.41 -20.60 -10.60
C VAL A 22 4.51 -19.62 -10.20
N ALA A 23 5.15 -19.00 -11.19
CA ALA A 23 5.96 -17.82 -10.94
C ALA A 23 5.02 -16.76 -10.38
N GLN A 24 4.97 -16.60 -9.05
CA GLN A 24 4.39 -15.40 -8.48
C GLN A 24 5.20 -14.23 -9.03
N ALA A 25 4.55 -13.39 -9.83
CA ALA A 25 5.09 -12.09 -10.14
C ALA A 25 5.28 -11.39 -8.79
N ALA A 26 6.54 -11.26 -8.33
CA ALA A 26 6.84 -10.43 -7.19
C ALA A 26 6.41 -9.02 -7.57
N GLU A 27 5.35 -8.53 -6.94
CA GLU A 27 4.89 -7.16 -7.08
C GLU A 27 6.12 -6.26 -6.85
N ALA A 28 6.47 -5.46 -7.85
CA ALA A 28 7.66 -4.64 -7.76
C ALA A 28 7.40 -3.57 -6.68
N ARG A 29 8.00 -3.72 -5.50
CA ARG A 29 7.86 -2.77 -4.39
C ARG A 29 8.97 -1.74 -4.46
N ARG A 30 8.66 -0.46 -4.21
CA ARG A 30 9.63 0.62 -4.07
C ARG A 30 9.43 1.40 -2.78
N ILE A 31 10.48 2.12 -2.35
CA ILE A 31 10.36 3.08 -1.25
C ILE A 31 10.11 4.48 -1.81
N VAL A 32 9.09 5.14 -1.27
CA VAL A 32 8.88 6.59 -1.42
C VAL A 32 9.29 7.26 -0.11
N THR A 33 10.23 8.20 -0.18
CA THR A 33 10.76 8.91 1.00
C THR A 33 10.25 10.34 1.10
N THR A 34 10.14 10.82 2.33
CA THR A 34 9.87 12.21 2.67
C THR A 34 10.85 12.68 3.72
N ASP A 35 11.59 13.74 3.42
CA ASP A 35 12.57 14.32 4.34
C ASP A 35 11.90 15.07 5.49
N ASN A 36 12.65 15.21 6.59
CA ASN A 36 12.23 15.89 7.82
C ASN A 36 10.86 15.46 8.32
N SER A 37 10.58 14.16 8.24
CA SER A 37 9.28 13.58 8.57
C SER A 37 9.43 12.23 9.27
N ASP A 38 8.41 11.86 10.04
CA ASP A 38 8.30 10.62 10.81
C ASP A 38 6.91 9.99 10.64
N TYR A 39 6.87 8.66 10.51
CA TYR A 39 5.67 7.87 10.75
C TYR A 39 5.63 7.43 12.21
N PHE A 40 4.76 8.02 13.02
CA PHE A 40 4.72 7.71 14.45
C PHE A 40 4.10 6.33 14.74
N GLY A 41 4.72 5.56 15.64
CA GLY A 41 4.23 4.25 16.10
C GLY A 41 4.48 3.11 15.11
N PHE A 42 3.73 2.01 15.31
CA PHE A 42 3.75 0.77 14.49
C PHE A 42 5.13 0.10 14.37
N ASP A 43 6.03 0.33 15.33
CA ASP A 43 7.39 -0.18 15.27
C ASP A 43 7.43 -1.72 15.37
N LEU A 44 8.01 -2.35 14.35
CA LEU A 44 8.37 -3.78 14.35
C LEU A 44 9.64 -4.00 15.19
N ARG A 45 10.69 -3.22 14.88
CA ARG A 45 12.00 -3.25 15.52
C ARG A 45 12.81 -2.01 15.12
N SER A 46 13.92 -1.80 15.82
CA SER A 46 14.87 -0.73 15.53
C SER A 46 16.24 -1.29 15.21
N ASP A 47 16.74 -1.00 14.01
CA ASP A 47 18.09 -1.36 13.58
C ASP A 47 19.02 -0.16 13.77
N GLN A 48 20.15 -0.36 14.44
CA GLN A 48 21.08 0.72 14.79
C GLN A 48 22.35 0.68 13.95
N ASN A 49 22.99 1.84 13.78
CA ASN A 49 24.23 2.01 13.04
C ASN A 49 24.14 1.57 11.57
N VAL A 50 22.96 1.69 10.97
CA VAL A 50 22.70 1.36 9.56
C VAL A 50 22.66 2.62 8.70
N SER A 51 22.95 2.50 7.41
CA SER A 51 22.72 3.58 6.44
C SER A 51 21.23 3.67 6.06
N LEU A 52 20.82 4.79 5.44
CA LEU A 52 19.48 4.91 4.87
C LEU A 52 19.20 3.82 3.83
N ASP A 53 20.16 3.48 2.97
CA ASP A 53 19.96 2.47 1.93
C ASP A 53 19.88 1.05 2.51
N GLN A 54 20.61 0.78 3.60
CA GLN A 54 20.41 -0.45 4.38
C GLN A 54 19.00 -0.47 4.99
N CYS A 55 18.52 0.63 5.58
CA CYS A 55 17.16 0.73 6.11
C CYS A 55 16.09 0.46 5.03
N LYS A 56 16.22 1.05 3.84
CA LYS A 56 15.35 0.79 2.69
C LYS A 56 15.37 -0.68 2.29
N THR A 57 16.57 -1.26 2.15
CA THR A 57 16.76 -2.65 1.73
C THR A 57 16.16 -3.62 2.74
N THR A 58 16.38 -3.38 4.04
CA THR A 58 15.80 -4.20 5.11
C THR A 58 14.28 -4.13 5.09
N CYS A 59 13.69 -2.94 4.91
CA CYS A 59 12.23 -2.82 4.82
C CYS A 59 11.65 -3.51 3.58
N LEU A 60 12.28 -3.38 2.41
CA LEU A 60 11.82 -4.08 1.21
C LEU A 60 11.94 -5.61 1.33
N GLY A 61 12.97 -6.09 2.02
CA GLY A 61 13.21 -7.51 2.27
C GLY A 61 12.34 -8.11 3.39
N ASP A 62 11.62 -7.29 4.16
CA ASP A 62 10.73 -7.73 5.24
C ASP A 62 9.26 -7.56 4.80
N PRO A 63 8.52 -8.64 4.53
CA PRO A 63 7.11 -8.55 4.10
C PRO A 63 6.20 -7.86 5.13
N ALA A 64 6.56 -7.88 6.42
CA ALA A 64 5.81 -7.17 7.44
C ALA A 64 6.09 -5.66 7.43
N CYS A 65 7.20 -5.21 6.86
CA CYS A 65 7.55 -3.79 6.81
C CYS A 65 6.73 -3.07 5.73
N ARG A 66 5.95 -2.09 6.16
CA ARG A 66 5.17 -1.19 5.28
C ARG A 66 5.74 0.22 5.25
N ALA A 67 6.50 0.61 6.28
CA ALA A 67 7.17 1.90 6.36
C ALA A 67 8.40 1.84 7.28
N PHE A 68 9.16 2.92 7.30
CA PHE A 68 10.20 3.15 8.28
C PHE A 68 10.34 4.65 8.59
N THR A 69 10.98 4.95 9.70
CA THR A 69 11.58 6.27 9.96
C THR A 69 13.07 6.08 10.20
N TYR A 70 13.91 6.84 9.47
CA TYR A 70 15.35 6.82 9.61
C TYR A 70 15.85 8.09 10.27
N ASN A 71 16.51 7.99 11.43
CA ASN A 71 17.14 9.12 12.09
C ASN A 71 18.54 9.33 11.52
N THR A 72 18.74 10.44 10.82
CA THR A 72 20.00 10.73 10.10
C THR A 72 21.19 10.96 11.02
N LYS A 73 20.98 11.48 12.23
CA LYS A 73 22.03 11.78 13.20
C LYS A 73 22.43 10.54 14.00
N ALA A 74 21.44 9.78 14.48
CA ALA A 74 21.67 8.57 15.27
C ALA A 74 22.00 7.34 14.41
N LYS A 75 21.70 7.39 13.10
CA LYS A 75 21.80 6.24 12.17
C LYS A 75 20.94 5.06 12.64
N TRP A 76 19.73 5.36 13.10
CA TRP A 76 18.74 4.37 13.55
C TRP A 76 17.63 4.26 12.51
N CYS A 77 17.23 3.03 12.21
CA CYS A 77 16.13 2.69 11.32
C CYS A 77 15.01 2.05 12.15
N PHE A 78 13.90 2.75 12.29
CA PHE A 78 12.70 2.25 12.94
C PHE A 78 11.81 1.62 11.86
N LEU A 79 11.82 0.30 11.73
CA LEU A 79 10.99 -0.44 10.77
C LEU A 79 9.58 -0.57 11.32
N LYS A 80 8.57 -0.44 10.45
CA LYS A 80 7.17 -0.29 10.88
C LYS A 80 6.24 -1.23 10.13
N SER A 81 5.33 -1.85 10.87
CA SER A 81 4.33 -2.81 10.37
C SER A 81 3.20 -2.13 9.61
N ASP A 82 2.97 -0.86 9.92
CA ASP A 82 1.96 -0.03 9.32
C ASP A 82 2.43 1.42 9.38
N TYR A 83 1.65 2.32 8.82
CA TYR A 83 1.89 3.74 8.97
C TYR A 83 0.58 4.51 8.92
N ASN A 84 0.66 5.73 9.42
CA ASN A 84 -0.42 6.67 9.38
C ASN A 84 0.12 8.02 8.87
N GLN A 85 -0.38 9.15 9.36
CA GLN A 85 0.03 10.45 8.86
C GLN A 85 1.52 10.71 9.10
N LEU A 86 2.15 11.37 8.12
CA LEU A 86 3.47 11.93 8.29
C LEU A 86 3.42 13.09 9.28
N ARG A 87 4.35 13.08 10.24
CA ARG A 87 4.55 14.17 11.19
C ARG A 87 5.89 14.84 10.91
N PRO A 88 5.96 16.18 10.89
CA PRO A 88 7.23 16.88 10.76
C PRO A 88 8.19 16.48 11.88
N PHE A 89 9.41 16.09 11.52
CA PHE A 89 10.49 15.77 12.45
C PHE A 89 11.84 16.05 11.80
N ASN A 90 12.49 17.15 12.19
CA ASN A 90 13.75 17.58 11.60
C ASN A 90 14.86 16.53 11.81
N GLY A 91 15.52 16.15 10.71
CA GLY A 91 16.60 15.15 10.75
C GLY A 91 16.13 13.69 10.72
N ALA A 92 14.82 13.44 10.55
CA ALA A 92 14.29 12.13 10.20
C ALA A 92 13.93 12.05 8.70
N ILE A 93 14.04 10.85 8.13
CA ILE A 93 13.58 10.54 6.78
C ILE A 93 12.54 9.43 6.93
N ALA A 94 11.29 9.73 6.61
CA ALA A 94 10.22 8.73 6.57
C ALA A 94 10.23 8.05 5.20
N GLY A 95 10.07 6.73 5.19
CA GLY A 95 9.91 5.94 3.96
C GLY A 95 8.67 5.06 4.07
N LYS A 96 7.85 5.00 3.02
CA LYS A 96 6.78 4.01 2.89
C LYS A 96 7.03 3.11 1.70
N VAL A 97 6.59 1.87 1.82
CA VAL A 97 6.59 0.94 0.70
C VAL A 97 5.38 1.23 -0.17
N ALA A 98 5.61 1.47 -1.45
CA ALA A 98 4.58 1.65 -2.46
C ALA A 98 4.76 0.57 -3.53
N ASN A 99 3.64 0.13 -4.11
CA ASN A 99 3.67 -0.74 -5.26
C ASN A 99 4.10 0.07 -6.49
N VAL A 100 4.99 -0.50 -7.29
CA VAL A 100 5.29 -0.03 -8.63
C VAL A 100 4.25 -0.67 -9.51
N ASP A 101 3.07 -0.04 -9.55
CA ASP A 101 2.18 -0.23 -10.68
C ASP A 101 3.01 0.18 -11.89
N GLY A 102 3.36 -0.76 -12.77
CA GLY A 102 4.32 -0.57 -13.85
C GLY A 102 3.90 0.47 -14.90
N ASP A 103 2.88 1.26 -14.60
CA ASP A 103 2.34 2.29 -15.44
C ASP A 103 3.22 3.54 -15.34
N PRO A 104 3.71 4.06 -16.47
CA PRO A 104 4.38 5.34 -16.51
C PRO A 104 3.51 6.43 -15.89
N ASP A 105 4.11 7.40 -15.21
CA ASP A 105 3.42 8.65 -14.88
C ASP A 105 3.06 9.36 -16.20
N ILE A 106 1.81 9.18 -16.63
CA ILE A 106 1.26 9.78 -17.85
C ILE A 106 0.69 11.18 -17.62
N GLY A 107 0.86 11.74 -16.41
CA GLY A 107 0.26 12.99 -16.00
C GLY A 107 -1.24 12.88 -15.73
N ALA A 108 -1.84 14.01 -15.35
CA ALA A 108 -3.28 14.06 -15.09
C ALA A 108 -4.08 13.83 -16.39
N PRO A 109 -5.13 12.99 -16.37
CA PRO A 109 -6.02 12.85 -17.51
C PRO A 109 -6.73 14.17 -17.83
N PRO A 110 -7.16 14.40 -19.09
CA PRO A 110 -8.00 15.55 -19.42
C PRO A 110 -9.30 15.51 -18.62
N GLU A 111 -9.88 16.68 -18.36
CA GLU A 111 -11.14 16.78 -17.63
C GLU A 111 -12.25 15.96 -18.29
N LEU A 112 -13.04 15.28 -17.47
CA LEU A 112 -14.15 14.44 -17.91
C LEU A 112 -15.32 15.32 -18.36
N GLY A 113 -15.36 15.67 -19.66
CA GLY A 113 -16.39 16.56 -20.23
C GLY A 113 -17.83 16.02 -20.23
N PHE A 114 -18.06 14.79 -19.75
CA PHE A 114 -19.40 14.21 -19.65
C PHE A 114 -20.05 14.43 -18.28
N PHE A 115 -19.28 14.87 -17.27
CA PHE A 115 -19.85 15.24 -15.97
C PHE A 115 -20.12 16.74 -15.90
N PRO A 116 -21.25 17.18 -15.31
CA PRO A 116 -21.45 18.57 -14.97
C PRO A 116 -20.37 19.08 -14.02
N SER A 117 -19.94 20.34 -14.18
CA SER A 117 -18.87 20.94 -13.36
C SER A 117 -19.13 20.86 -11.86
N TRP A 118 -20.40 20.98 -11.43
CA TRP A 118 -20.78 20.93 -10.01
C TRP A 118 -20.39 19.61 -9.34
N MET A 119 -20.33 18.50 -10.09
CA MET A 119 -19.94 17.21 -9.54
C MET A 119 -18.44 17.17 -9.25
N ALA A 120 -17.62 17.71 -10.16
CA ALA A 120 -16.20 17.88 -9.94
C ALA A 120 -15.93 18.83 -8.76
N ASP A 121 -16.66 19.94 -8.68
CA ASP A 121 -16.55 20.90 -7.58
C ASP A 121 -16.87 20.25 -6.22
N GLN A 122 -17.94 19.45 -6.15
CA GLN A 122 -18.31 18.73 -4.93
C GLN A 122 -17.27 17.69 -4.51
N ALA A 123 -16.72 16.93 -5.47
CA ALA A 123 -15.65 15.97 -5.20
C ALA A 123 -14.40 16.67 -4.65
N GLN A 124 -14.01 17.82 -5.22
CA GLN A 124 -12.91 18.62 -4.72
C GLN A 124 -13.19 19.17 -3.32
N GLN A 125 -14.39 19.69 -3.06
CA GLN A 125 -14.78 20.16 -1.73
C GLN A 125 -14.72 19.04 -0.68
N TYR A 126 -15.18 17.84 -1.04
CA TYR A 126 -15.12 16.68 -0.16
C TYR A 126 -13.67 16.26 0.13
N ARG A 127 -12.82 16.16 -0.91
CA ARG A 127 -11.38 15.91 -0.72
C ARG A 127 -10.74 16.94 0.19
N ASN A 128 -10.97 18.23 -0.08
CA ASN A 128 -10.41 19.33 0.71
C ASN A 128 -10.80 19.22 2.18
N LYS A 129 -12.06 18.88 2.48
CA LYS A 129 -12.54 18.63 3.85
C LYS A 129 -11.76 17.50 4.53
N LEU A 130 -11.56 16.36 3.87
CA LEU A 130 -10.85 15.21 4.44
C LEU A 130 -9.35 15.47 4.62
N THR A 131 -8.76 16.28 3.76
CA THR A 131 -7.33 16.64 3.82
C THR A 131 -7.03 17.82 4.73
N ASP A 132 -8.05 18.50 5.24
CA ASP A 132 -7.91 19.66 6.11
C ASP A 132 -7.05 19.30 7.34
N PRO A 133 -6.08 20.14 7.75
CA PRO A 133 -5.30 19.92 8.95
C PRO A 133 -6.14 19.82 10.25
N ALA A 134 -7.31 20.43 10.28
CA ALA A 134 -8.26 20.40 11.40
C ALA A 134 -9.24 19.21 11.34
N TYR A 135 -9.19 18.38 10.28
CA TYR A 135 -9.99 17.16 10.22
C TYR A 135 -9.60 16.19 11.35
N ASP A 136 -10.57 15.57 12.00
CA ASP A 136 -10.29 14.56 13.03
C ASP A 136 -9.76 13.29 12.35
N ARG A 137 -8.54 12.90 12.71
CA ARG A 137 -7.81 11.87 11.97
C ARG A 137 -7.77 10.54 12.72
N PRO A 138 -7.85 9.40 12.02
CA PRO A 138 -7.76 8.10 12.66
C PRO A 138 -6.38 7.92 13.30
N THR A 139 -6.33 7.16 14.39
CA THR A 139 -5.08 6.69 14.99
C THR A 139 -4.63 5.34 14.42
N GLU A 140 -5.57 4.59 13.85
CA GLU A 140 -5.35 3.32 13.15
C GLU A 140 -4.40 3.48 11.96
N GLY A 141 -3.58 2.46 11.71
CA GLY A 141 -2.71 2.44 10.55
C GLY A 141 -3.48 2.16 9.26
N LEU A 142 -2.88 2.51 8.12
CA LEU A 142 -3.53 2.39 6.82
C LEU A 142 -3.97 0.94 6.51
N ALA A 143 -3.13 -0.07 6.80
CA ALA A 143 -3.51 -1.46 6.53
C ALA A 143 -4.68 -1.89 7.41
N ALA A 144 -4.69 -1.49 8.68
CA ALA A 144 -5.79 -1.79 9.58
C ALA A 144 -7.11 -1.17 9.09
N LEU A 145 -7.08 0.06 8.59
CA LEU A 145 -8.25 0.73 8.02
C LEU A 145 -8.76 0.02 6.77
N GLN A 146 -7.86 -0.33 5.83
CA GLN A 146 -8.22 -1.05 4.60
C GLN A 146 -8.83 -2.43 4.92
N ALA A 147 -8.18 -3.21 5.78
CA ALA A 147 -8.68 -4.53 6.18
C ALA A 147 -10.05 -4.46 6.87
N ALA A 148 -10.26 -3.44 7.73
CA ALA A 148 -11.56 -3.23 8.37
C ALA A 148 -12.65 -2.83 7.36
N ALA A 149 -12.31 -2.02 6.36
CA ALA A 149 -13.22 -1.62 5.31
C ALA A 149 -13.65 -2.81 4.44
N GLU A 150 -12.67 -3.61 4.00
CA GLU A 150 -12.88 -4.82 3.20
C GLU A 150 -13.75 -5.83 3.96
N GLN A 151 -13.43 -6.09 5.23
CA GLN A 151 -14.22 -7.00 6.06
C GLN A 151 -15.67 -6.50 6.21
N ALA A 152 -15.87 -5.20 6.45
CA ALA A 152 -17.20 -4.62 6.57
C ALA A 152 -18.00 -4.76 5.26
N GLN A 153 -17.36 -4.56 4.10
CA GLN A 153 -17.97 -4.78 2.80
C GLN A 153 -18.37 -6.24 2.60
N LEU A 154 -17.49 -7.19 2.94
CA LEU A 154 -17.77 -8.62 2.85
C LEU A 154 -18.92 -9.07 3.75
N THR A 155 -19.11 -8.42 4.91
CA THR A 155 -20.22 -8.72 5.83
C THR A 155 -21.48 -7.90 5.56
N GLY A 156 -21.49 -7.04 4.52
CA GLY A 156 -22.64 -6.21 4.15
C GLY A 156 -22.85 -4.95 5.00
N ASP A 157 -21.90 -4.60 5.87
CA ASP A 157 -21.91 -3.32 6.60
C ASP A 157 -21.26 -2.22 5.75
N HIS A 158 -21.97 -1.82 4.69
CA HIS A 158 -21.49 -0.81 3.74
C HIS A 158 -21.24 0.55 4.39
N ARG A 159 -21.95 0.88 5.48
CA ARG A 159 -21.72 2.14 6.20
C ARG A 159 -20.36 2.12 6.88
N LEU A 160 -20.04 1.04 7.59
CA LEU A 160 -18.73 0.91 8.22
C LEU A 160 -17.61 0.85 7.17
N ALA A 161 -17.84 0.16 6.05
CA ALA A 161 -16.89 0.12 4.93
C ALA A 161 -16.57 1.54 4.42
N MET A 162 -17.61 2.33 4.12
CA MET A 162 -17.49 3.73 3.70
C MET A 162 -16.70 4.56 4.75
N GLN A 163 -17.03 4.44 6.04
CA GLN A 163 -16.33 5.17 7.11
C GLN A 163 -14.84 4.80 7.19
N LYS A 164 -14.50 3.53 6.99
CA LYS A 164 -13.11 3.05 7.03
C LYS A 164 -12.32 3.45 5.79
N TYR A 165 -12.91 3.42 4.60
CA TYR A 165 -12.27 3.97 3.40
C TYR A 165 -12.11 5.49 3.45
N GLU A 166 -13.09 6.22 4.01
CA GLU A 166 -12.97 7.66 4.25
C GLU A 166 -11.78 7.95 5.16
N ALA A 167 -11.67 7.24 6.29
CA ALA A 167 -10.53 7.34 7.19
C ALA A 167 -9.21 6.98 6.49
N ALA A 168 -9.16 5.91 5.68
CA ALA A 168 -7.97 5.54 4.91
C ALA A 168 -7.54 6.64 3.92
N ALA A 169 -8.50 7.28 3.24
CA ALA A 169 -8.23 8.39 2.31
C ALA A 169 -7.64 9.63 3.03
N THR A 170 -7.92 9.83 4.32
CA THR A 170 -7.25 10.90 5.10
C THR A 170 -5.77 10.60 5.38
N VAL A 171 -5.38 9.31 5.39
CA VAL A 171 -4.00 8.86 5.63
C VAL A 171 -3.18 8.95 4.35
N LEU A 172 -3.76 8.56 3.22
CA LEU A 172 -3.10 8.54 1.92
C LEU A 172 -3.99 9.16 0.83
N PRO A 173 -4.17 10.49 0.83
CA PRO A 173 -5.15 11.17 -0.04
C PRO A 173 -4.77 11.19 -1.53
N ASP A 174 -3.56 10.78 -1.88
CA ASP A 174 -3.08 10.70 -3.26
C ASP A 174 -3.22 9.29 -3.86
N ASP A 175 -3.68 8.31 -3.08
CA ASP A 175 -3.97 6.96 -3.58
C ASP A 175 -5.39 6.91 -4.15
N GLY A 176 -5.48 6.94 -5.47
CA GLY A 176 -6.74 6.88 -6.21
C GLY A 176 -7.57 5.62 -5.94
N HIS A 177 -6.94 4.50 -5.57
CA HIS A 177 -7.65 3.27 -5.27
C HIS A 177 -8.53 3.43 -4.02
N LEU A 178 -8.05 4.13 -2.99
CA LEU A 178 -8.83 4.39 -1.78
C LEU A 178 -10.09 5.22 -2.08
N TRP A 179 -9.99 6.20 -2.97
CA TRP A 179 -11.14 7.00 -3.40
C TRP A 179 -12.14 6.19 -4.24
N LEU A 180 -11.63 5.27 -5.08
CA LEU A 180 -12.48 4.37 -5.85
C LEU A 180 -13.25 3.40 -4.95
N GLU A 181 -12.59 2.81 -3.95
CA GLU A 181 -13.27 1.93 -2.99
C GLU A 181 -14.26 2.69 -2.11
N LEU A 182 -13.95 3.92 -1.70
CA LEU A 182 -14.88 4.78 -0.95
C LEU A 182 -16.18 5.08 -1.72
N ALA A 183 -16.11 5.12 -3.05
CA ALA A 183 -17.25 5.44 -3.91
C ALA A 183 -18.14 4.25 -4.28
N ARG A 184 -17.78 3.02 -3.86
CA ARG A 184 -18.55 1.79 -4.13
C ARG A 184 -19.64 1.55 -3.09
#